data_AF-H0I465-F1
#
_entry.id   AF-H0I465-F1
#
_cell.length_a   1.000
_cell.length_b   1.000
_cell.length_c   1.000
_cell.angle_alpha   90.00
_cell.angle_beta   90.00
_cell.angle_gamma   90.00
#
_symmetry.space_group_name_H-M   'P 1'
#
loop_
_entity.id
_entity.type
_entity.pdbx_description
1 polymer ?
#
loop_
_entity_poly.entity_id
_entity_poly.type
_entity_poly.pdbx_seq_one_letter_code
_entity_poly.pdbx_strand_id
1 'polypeptide(L)' 'VRGEPQSPDLIESIHQDLLAYLRTVKLHQVEGASGFQHLKADLEERAKIRSGGHVKQFLIRTLLFE' A
#
# COMPACT_ATOMS: atom_id res chain seq x y z
N VAL A 1 11.13 7.65 19.70
CA VAL A 1 12.03 6.48 19.64
C VAL A 1 12.17 6.07 18.19
N ARG A 2 13.37 6.10 17.61
CA ARG A 2 13.60 5.48 16.29
C ARG A 2 13.44 3.97 16.51
N GLY A 3 12.40 3.38 15.96
CA GLY A 3 12.23 1.92 16.01
C GLY A 3 13.38 1.22 15.32
N GLU A 4 13.70 0.02 15.76
CA GLU A 4 14.68 -0.83 15.09
C GLU A 4 14.25 -1.05 13.62
N PRO A 5 15.22 -1.10 12.68
CA PRO A 5 14.93 -1.39 11.29
C PRO A 5 14.20 -2.74 11.19
N GLN A 6 13.11 -2.75 10.43
CA GLN A 6 12.33 -3.95 10.20
C GLN A 6 13.13 -4.94 9.35
N SER A 7 12.86 -6.24 9.50
CA SER A 7 13.58 -7.25 8.73
C SER A 7 13.37 -7.06 7.22
N PRO A 8 14.38 -7.34 6.38
CA PRO A 8 14.24 -7.28 4.93
C PRO A 8 13.08 -8.16 4.42
N ASP A 9 12.89 -9.34 5.01
CA ASP A 9 11.81 -10.26 4.67
C ASP A 9 10.43 -9.67 4.94
N LEU A 10 10.26 -8.93 6.03
CA LEU A 10 9.00 -8.23 6.33
C LEU A 10 8.73 -7.15 5.29
N ILE A 11 9.73 -6.35 4.94
CA ILE A 11 9.62 -5.30 3.93
C ILE A 11 9.22 -5.91 2.58
N GLU A 12 9.89 -6.99 2.18
CA GLU A 12 9.61 -7.68 0.93
C GLU A 12 8.20 -8.27 0.92
N SER A 13 7.75 -8.88 2.03
CA SER A 13 6.39 -9.42 2.14
C SER A 13 5.31 -8.36 1.96
N ILE A 14 5.54 -7.14 2.47
CA ILE A 14 4.63 -6.01 2.30
C ILE A 14 4.61 -5.59 0.82
N HIS A 15 5.77 -5.44 0.18
CA HIS A 15 5.84 -5.08 -1.24
C HIS A 15 5.13 -6.09 -2.14
N GLN A 16 5.36 -7.38 -1.92
CA GLN A 16 4.73 -8.44 -2.71
C GLN A 16 3.21 -8.45 -2.54
N ASP A 17 2.70 -8.25 -1.32
CA ASP A 17 1.27 -8.17 -1.07
C ASP A 17 0.62 -6.95 -1.76
N LEU A 18 1.25 -5.78 -1.68
CA LEU A 18 0.76 -4.56 -2.33
C LEU A 18 0.75 -4.71 -3.85
N LEU A 19 1.82 -5.26 -4.44
CA LEU A 19 1.88 -5.54 -5.88
C LEU A 19 0.84 -6.58 -6.31
N ALA A 20 0.63 -7.62 -5.51
CA ALA A 20 -0.41 -8.62 -5.78
C ALA A 20 -1.81 -7.99 -5.78
N TYR A 21 -2.10 -7.10 -4.84
CA TYR A 21 -3.37 -6.35 -4.81
C TYR A 21 -3.52 -5.44 -6.02
N LEU A 22 -2.51 -4.63 -6.36
CA LEU A 22 -2.58 -3.69 -7.49
C LEU A 22 -2.88 -4.38 -8.83
N ARG A 23 -2.39 -5.63 -9.03
CA ARG A 23 -2.72 -6.44 -10.22
C ARG A 23 -4.20 -6.79 -10.35
N THR A 24 -4.98 -6.68 -9.27
CA THR A 24 -6.42 -6.96 -9.26
C THR A 24 -7.29 -5.71 -9.41
N VAL A 25 -6.69 -4.52 -9.27
CA VAL A 25 -7.40 -3.24 -9.33
C VAL A 25 -7.71 -2.87 -10.78
N LYS A 26 -8.95 -2.50 -11.05
CA LYS A 26 -9.43 -2.04 -12.36
C LYS A 26 -9.37 -0.52 -12.44
N LEU A 27 -9.11 0.03 -13.64
CA LEU A 27 -8.96 1.48 -13.85
C LEU A 27 -10.17 2.28 -13.34
N HIS A 28 -11.40 1.84 -13.62
CA HIS A 28 -12.60 2.53 -13.14
C HIS A 28 -12.72 2.63 -11.60
N GLN A 29 -11.99 1.80 -10.84
CA GLN A 29 -12.02 1.84 -9.36
C GLN A 29 -11.12 2.95 -8.81
N VAL A 30 -10.18 3.43 -9.62
CA VAL A 30 -9.17 4.43 -9.24
C VAL A 30 -9.39 5.77 -9.93
N GLU A 31 -10.46 5.90 -10.72
CA GLU A 31 -10.84 7.12 -11.41
C GLU A 31 -11.32 8.21 -10.44
N GLY A 32 -10.84 9.44 -10.69
CA GLY A 32 -11.19 10.62 -9.92
C GLY A 32 -10.65 10.63 -8.48
N ALA A 33 -11.00 11.68 -7.74
CA ALA A 33 -10.48 11.90 -6.39
C ALA A 33 -10.95 10.82 -5.40
N SER A 34 -12.20 10.38 -5.49
CA SER A 34 -12.74 9.35 -4.58
C SER A 34 -12.07 8.00 -4.80
N GLY A 35 -11.92 7.57 -6.06
CA GLY A 35 -11.23 6.31 -6.40
C GLY A 35 -9.80 6.29 -5.89
N PHE A 36 -9.07 7.40 -6.02
CA PHE A 36 -7.74 7.56 -5.43
C PHE A 36 -7.72 7.41 -3.90
N GLN A 37 -8.67 8.04 -3.19
CA GLN A 37 -8.74 7.92 -1.72
C GLN A 37 -9.04 6.49 -1.28
N HIS A 38 -9.93 5.78 -1.98
CA HIS A 38 -10.21 4.38 -1.71
C HIS A 38 -8.99 3.49 -1.96
N LEU A 39 -8.31 3.66 -3.09
CA LEU A 39 -7.07 2.93 -3.37
C LEU A 39 -6.03 3.15 -2.28
N LYS A 40 -5.82 4.40 -1.87
CA LYS A 40 -4.87 4.72 -0.79
C LYS A 40 -5.27 4.03 0.52
N ALA A 41 -6.56 4.05 0.87
CA ALA A 41 -7.05 3.42 2.09
C ALA A 41 -6.82 1.90 2.08
N ASP A 42 -7.11 1.24 0.97
CA ASP A 42 -6.92 -0.20 0.81
C ASP A 42 -5.44 -0.61 0.89
N LEU A 43 -4.56 0.15 0.23
CA LEU A 43 -3.11 -0.06 0.31
C LEU A 43 -2.57 0.16 1.73
N GLU A 44 -3.05 1.19 2.42
CA GLU A 44 -2.65 1.47 3.80
C GLU A 44 -3.11 0.37 4.76
N GLU A 45 -4.34 -0.11 4.62
CA GLU A 45 -4.89 -1.20 5.44
C GLU A 45 -4.10 -2.50 5.22
N ARG A 46 -3.83 -2.86 3.96
CA ARG A 46 -3.00 -4.02 3.63
C ARG A 46 -1.60 -3.92 4.22
N ALA A 47 -0.95 -2.76 4.09
CA ALA A 47 0.37 -2.55 4.67
C ALA A 47 0.35 -2.68 6.20
N LYS A 48 -0.70 -2.19 6.88
CA LYS A 48 -0.88 -2.38 8.33
C LYS A 48 -1.05 -3.85 8.70
N ILE A 49 -1.92 -4.59 8.00
CA ILE A 49 -2.15 -6.02 8.23
C ILE A 49 -0.87 -6.83 8.03
N ARG A 50 -0.19 -6.66 6.89
CA ARG A 50 1.02 -7.43 6.57
C ARG A 50 2.20 -7.10 7.46
N SER A 51 2.31 -5.84 7.86
CA SER A 51 3.36 -5.42 8.78
C SER A 51 3.08 -5.79 10.24
N GLY A 52 1.92 -6.36 10.59
CA GLY A 52 1.54 -6.56 11.99
C GLY A 52 1.45 -5.23 12.77
N GLY A 53 1.10 -4.14 12.09
CA GLY A 53 0.97 -2.80 12.67
C GLY A 53 2.27 -1.97 12.73
N HIS A 54 3.39 -2.44 12.16
CA HIS A 54 4.62 -1.64 12.10
C HIS A 54 4.53 -0.48 11.10
N VAL A 55 3.76 -0.63 10.01
CA VAL A 55 3.44 0.47 9.10
C VAL A 55 2.41 1.39 9.76
N LYS A 56 2.76 2.66 9.92
CA LYS A 56 1.88 3.68 10.52
C LYS A 56 1.15 4.54 9.50
N GLN A 57 1.73 4.72 8.31
CA GLN A 57 1.19 5.58 7.27
C GLN A 57 1.64 5.07 5.90
N PHE A 58 0.76 5.18 4.90
CA PHE A 58 1.08 4.92 3.51
C PHE A 58 1.00 6.21 2.68
N LEU A 59 2.02 6.47 1.87
CA LEU A 59 2.10 7.66 1.02
C LEU A 59 2.27 7.25 -0.44
N ILE A 60 1.38 7.77 -1.29
CA ILE A 60 1.53 7.68 -2.74
C ILE A 60 2.20 8.97 -3.21
N ARG A 61 3.42 8.84 -3.75
CA ARG A 61 4.16 9.98 -4.29
C ARG A 61 3.59 10.42 -5.64
N THR A 62 3.32 9.45 -6.49
CA THR A 62 2.86 9.67 -7.87
C THR A 62 2.04 8.46 -8.27
N LEU A 63 0.95 8.70 -8.99
CA LEU A 63 0.14 7.67 -9.62
C LEU A 63 -0.01 8.07 -11.10
N LEU A 64 0.42 7.18 -11.99
CA LEU A 64 0.41 7.38 -13.43
C LEU A 64 -0.33 6.20 -14.07
N PHE A 65 -1.18 6.50 -15.04
CA PHE A 65 -1.85 5.52 -15.90
C PHE A 65 -1.52 5.87 -17.35
N GLU A 66 -1.39 4.84 -18.20
CA GLU A 66 -1.13 4.96 -19.64
C GLU A 66 -2.36 4.54 -20.45
#